data_AF-A0A7V3N9N5-F1
#
_entry.id   AF-A0A7V3N9N5-F1
#
_cell.length_a   1.000
_cell.length_b   1.000
_cell.length_c   1.000
_cell.angle_alpha   90.00
_cell.angle_beta   90.00
_cell.angle_gamma   90.00
#
_symmetry.space_group_name_H-M   'P 1'
#
loop_
_entity.id
_entity.type
_entity.pdbx_description
1 polymer ?
#
loop_
_entity_poly.entity_id
_entity_poly.type
_entity_poly.pdbx_seq_one_letter_code
_entity_poly.pdbx_strand_id
1 'polypeptide(L)'
;MLLDAWSRKWLSGGQMRFVRVWSALADLTGGGLRPRFWQAGRMACGKRVSAARGSRMSEAASDSPMHRRSGFTLVELVVVIMILGILAAVAVPKLFNVTGTATDNGLRQSLSVVRNAIELYAANNNGQLPGQAQDSDAFKKELAPYLRGEFPKSPVGTKDSVVHFTGVAETDPMPADDTSGWLYNYRDGRFVANCTAQSKTDPSVAYYQF
;
A
#
# COMPACT_ATOMS: atom_id res chain seq x y z
N MET A 1 17.77 20.53 31.11
CA MET A 1 17.47 19.12 31.46
C MET A 1 16.46 18.42 30.53
N LEU A 2 16.17 18.93 29.32
CA LEU A 2 15.30 18.25 28.34
C LEU A 2 15.94 18.04 26.94
N LEU A 3 17.23 18.33 26.80
CA LEU A 3 17.99 18.10 25.55
C LEU A 3 18.96 16.89 25.63
N ASP A 4 19.15 16.28 26.80
CA ASP A 4 20.07 15.14 27.00
C ASP A 4 19.43 13.75 26.87
N ALA A 5 18.10 13.67 26.71
CA ALA A 5 17.39 12.40 26.56
C ALA A 5 17.28 11.94 25.10
N TRP A 6 17.42 12.85 24.13
CA TRP A 6 17.29 12.53 22.70
C TRP A 6 18.61 12.08 22.05
N SER A 7 19.76 12.56 22.56
CA SER A 7 21.09 12.26 22.00
C SER A 7 21.65 10.88 22.39
N ARG A 8 21.29 10.33 23.56
CA ARG A 8 21.86 9.05 24.04
C ARG A 8 21.24 7.78 23.46
N LYS A 9 20.10 7.88 22.76
CA LYS A 9 19.45 6.69 22.16
C LYS A 9 19.91 6.40 20.73
N TRP A 10 20.68 7.31 20.12
CA TRP A 10 21.07 7.24 18.71
C TRP A 10 22.51 6.76 18.47
N LEU A 11 23.33 6.57 19.53
CA LEU A 11 24.77 6.31 19.39
C LEU A 11 25.30 5.02 20.07
N SER A 12 24.47 4.12 20.60
CA SER A 12 24.94 2.88 21.26
C SER A 12 24.57 1.58 20.56
N GLY A 13 24.18 1.60 19.28
CA GLY A 13 23.61 0.42 18.63
C GLY A 13 23.95 0.26 17.16
N GLY A 14 25.23 0.04 16.84
CA GLY A 14 25.69 -0.79 15.72
C GLY A 14 25.10 -0.51 14.32
N GLN A 15 25.89 0.19 13.51
CA GLN A 15 25.87 0.24 12.04
C GLN A 15 25.98 -1.15 11.38
N MET A 16 25.04 -2.07 11.61
CA MET A 16 24.94 -3.36 10.91
C MET A 16 23.52 -3.96 10.96
N ARG A 17 22.47 -3.19 10.66
CA ARG A 17 21.10 -3.75 10.47
C ARG A 17 20.30 -3.18 9.30
N PHE A 18 20.85 -2.24 8.51
CA PHE A 18 20.08 -1.68 7.38
C PHE A 18 20.09 -2.58 6.13
N VAL A 19 21.14 -3.38 5.91
CA VAL A 19 21.22 -4.30 4.75
C VAL A 19 20.44 -5.61 4.97
N ARG A 20 20.13 -5.98 6.22
CA ARG A 20 19.38 -7.23 6.53
C ARG A 20 17.86 -7.09 6.48
N VAL A 21 17.33 -5.87 6.52
CA VAL A 21 15.88 -5.64 6.34
C VAL A 21 15.48 -5.83 4.87
N TRP A 22 16.38 -5.51 3.93
CA TRP A 22 16.08 -5.71 2.51
C TRP A 22 16.18 -7.19 2.10
N SER A 23 17.04 -8.00 2.74
CA SER A 23 17.10 -9.45 2.44
C SER A 23 15.92 -10.25 3.01
N ALA A 24 15.20 -9.73 4.01
CA ALA A 24 14.03 -10.38 4.61
C ALA A 24 12.73 -10.13 3.83
N LEU A 25 12.70 -9.14 2.92
CA LEU A 25 11.57 -8.87 2.04
C LEU A 25 11.53 -9.77 0.79
N ALA A 26 12.60 -10.51 0.51
CA ALA A 26 12.67 -11.46 -0.60
C ALA A 26 12.11 -12.86 -0.28
N ASP A 27 11.77 -13.15 0.98
CA ASP A 27 11.34 -14.49 1.44
C ASP A 27 9.81 -14.61 1.69
N LEU A 28 8.98 -13.64 1.26
CA LEU A 28 7.51 -13.70 1.40
C LEU A 28 6.75 -14.06 0.12
N THR A 29 7.44 -14.37 -0.97
CA THR A 29 6.85 -15.05 -2.13
C THR A 29 7.42 -16.45 -2.22
N GLY A 30 6.61 -17.45 -1.86
CA GLY A 30 6.92 -18.85 -2.14
C GLY A 30 7.21 -19.02 -3.63
N GLY A 31 8.47 -19.32 -3.95
CA GLY A 31 8.97 -19.44 -5.31
C GLY A 31 10.48 -19.61 -5.31
N GLY A 32 10.94 -20.80 -4.92
CA GLY A 32 12.35 -21.13 -4.87
C GLY A 32 12.98 -21.16 -6.27
N LEU A 33 13.92 -20.27 -6.53
CA LEU A 33 15.03 -20.40 -7.49
C LEU A 33 16.08 -19.36 -7.11
N ARG A 34 17.06 -19.78 -6.30
CA ARG A 34 18.20 -18.94 -5.90
C ARG A 34 19.19 -18.88 -7.07
N PRO A 35 19.48 -17.71 -7.65
CA PRO A 35 20.34 -17.64 -8.82
C PRO A 35 21.83 -17.78 -8.43
N ARG A 36 22.49 -18.80 -8.98
CA ARG A 36 23.90 -19.19 -8.73
C ARG A 36 24.93 -18.27 -9.44
N PHE A 37 24.77 -16.95 -9.39
CA PHE A 37 25.62 -16.06 -10.21
C PHE A 37 26.79 -15.39 -9.48
N TRP A 38 26.99 -15.63 -8.18
CA TRP A 38 28.13 -15.05 -7.42
C TRP A 38 28.86 -16.08 -6.55
N GLN A 39 29.35 -17.15 -7.17
CA GLN A 39 30.48 -17.93 -6.65
C GLN A 39 31.34 -18.43 -7.82
N ALA A 40 32.21 -17.58 -8.33
CA ALA A 40 33.39 -17.99 -9.08
C ALA A 40 34.42 -16.87 -8.99
N GLY A 41 35.65 -17.19 -8.56
CA GLY A 41 36.75 -16.24 -8.64
C GLY A 41 37.80 -16.25 -7.53
N ARG A 42 38.00 -17.36 -6.80
CA ARG A 42 39.32 -17.60 -6.20
C ARG A 42 40.23 -18.22 -7.26
N MET A 43 40.97 -17.39 -7.99
CA MET A 43 42.17 -17.84 -8.68
C MET A 43 43.39 -17.26 -7.97
N ALA A 44 44.08 -18.13 -7.25
CA ALA A 44 45.48 -17.94 -6.93
C ALA A 44 46.30 -18.30 -8.17
N CYS A 45 47.26 -17.46 -8.56
CA CYS A 45 48.45 -17.90 -9.27
C CYS A 45 49.60 -16.89 -9.13
N GLY A 46 50.79 -17.39 -8.80
CA GLY A 46 52.02 -16.92 -9.44
C GLY A 46 52.85 -15.81 -8.79
N LYS A 47 53.66 -16.21 -7.80
CA LYS A 47 55.09 -15.90 -7.61
C LYS A 47 55.79 -14.82 -8.48
N ARG A 48 56.48 -13.94 -7.74
CA ARG A 48 57.94 -13.59 -7.73
C ARG A 48 58.57 -12.62 -8.75
N VAL A 49 59.29 -11.67 -8.14
CA VAL A 49 60.75 -11.32 -8.26
C VAL A 49 61.16 -9.99 -8.91
N SER A 50 62.04 -9.33 -8.13
CA SER A 50 63.12 -8.36 -8.42
C SER A 50 62.84 -6.97 -8.99
N ALA A 51 63.14 -5.99 -8.14
CA ALA A 51 64.18 -4.97 -8.31
C ALA A 51 64.66 -4.67 -9.74
N ALA A 52 64.62 -3.40 -10.15
CA ALA A 52 65.72 -2.46 -9.94
C ALA A 52 65.51 -1.14 -10.69
N ARG A 53 66.17 -0.11 -10.15
CA ARG A 53 66.89 0.96 -10.87
C ARG A 53 66.03 2.05 -11.53
N GLY A 54 66.17 3.26 -10.95
CA GLY A 54 65.54 4.46 -11.46
C GLY A 54 66.11 4.94 -12.79
N SER A 55 65.35 5.85 -13.40
CA SER A 55 65.85 6.85 -14.32
C SER A 55 64.86 8.01 -14.32
N ARG A 56 65.42 9.20 -14.07
CA ARG A 56 64.84 10.50 -14.37
C ARG A 56 64.15 10.49 -15.73
N MET A 57 63.00 11.14 -15.82
CA MET A 57 62.57 11.98 -16.96
C MET A 57 61.28 12.66 -16.51
N SER A 58 61.40 13.92 -16.11
CA SER A 58 60.92 15.06 -16.90
C SER A 58 59.49 15.41 -16.53
N GLU A 59 59.42 16.42 -15.68
CA GLU A 59 58.32 17.34 -15.43
C GLU A 59 57.52 17.61 -16.73
N ALA A 60 56.47 16.83 -16.97
CA ALA A 60 55.39 17.22 -17.86
C ALA A 60 54.33 17.83 -16.96
N ALA A 61 54.36 19.17 -16.84
CA ALA A 61 53.26 19.93 -16.27
C ALA A 61 52.00 19.60 -17.08
N SER A 62 51.20 18.68 -16.56
CA SER A 62 49.85 18.43 -17.02
C SER A 62 49.01 19.62 -16.59
N ASP A 63 48.96 20.63 -17.46
CA ASP A 63 47.96 21.69 -17.37
C ASP A 63 46.58 21.06 -17.61
N SER A 64 46.02 20.52 -16.54
CA SER A 64 44.66 20.02 -16.51
C SER A 64 43.77 21.26 -16.58
N PRO A 65 42.98 21.47 -17.65
CA PRO A 65 42.12 22.64 -17.72
C PRO A 65 41.22 22.63 -16.49
N MET A 66 41.40 23.62 -15.62
CA MET A 66 40.54 23.82 -14.45
C MET A 66 39.11 23.92 -14.95
N HIS A 67 38.34 22.84 -14.75
CA HIS A 67 36.94 22.76 -15.10
C HIS A 67 36.22 23.86 -14.30
N ARG A 68 35.91 24.98 -14.96
CA ARG A 68 35.20 26.10 -14.34
C ARG A 68 33.84 25.57 -13.92
N ARG A 69 33.65 25.38 -12.62
CA ARG A 69 32.34 25.03 -12.06
C ARG A 69 31.43 26.24 -12.26
N SER A 70 30.56 26.16 -13.26
CA SER A 70 29.45 27.09 -13.43
C SER A 70 28.54 26.96 -12.20
N GLY A 71 28.48 28.00 -11.37
CA GLY A 71 27.58 28.07 -10.23
C GLY A 71 26.18 28.50 -10.69
N PHE A 72 25.14 27.88 -10.14
CA PHE A 72 23.76 28.33 -10.31
C PHE A 72 23.60 29.75 -9.77
N THR A 73 22.89 30.62 -10.51
CA THR A 73 22.60 31.97 -10.02
C THR A 73 21.49 31.93 -8.98
N LEU A 74 21.49 32.86 -8.01
CA LEU A 74 20.40 32.94 -7.03
C LEU A 74 19.04 33.17 -7.71
N VAL A 75 19.02 33.92 -8.81
CA VAL A 75 17.81 34.21 -9.59
C VAL A 75 17.22 32.93 -10.20
N GLU A 76 18.07 32.02 -10.67
CA GLU A 76 17.66 30.74 -11.24
C GLU A 76 16.99 29.82 -10.22
N LEU A 77 17.47 29.81 -8.97
CA LEU A 77 16.80 29.06 -7.91
C LEU A 77 15.47 29.71 -7.49
N VAL A 78 15.43 31.05 -7.42
CA VAL A 78 14.24 31.81 -6.99
C VAL A 78 13.08 31.62 -7.97
N VAL A 79 13.32 31.68 -9.28
CA VAL A 79 12.24 31.48 -10.27
C VAL A 79 11.70 30.04 -10.24
N VAL A 80 12.55 29.05 -9.98
CA VAL A 80 12.14 27.63 -9.90
C VAL A 80 11.21 27.40 -8.71
N ILE A 81 11.59 27.85 -7.50
CA ILE A 81 10.73 27.67 -6.32
C ILE A 81 9.43 28.49 -6.43
N MET A 82 9.46 29.63 -7.13
CA MET A 82 8.26 30.43 -7.39
C MET A 82 7.28 29.67 -8.29
N ILE A 83 7.75 29.07 -9.39
CA ILE A 83 6.91 28.28 -10.29
C ILE A 83 6.39 27.03 -9.57
N LEU A 84 7.25 26.32 -8.80
CA LEU A 84 6.82 25.18 -7.98
C LEU A 84 5.76 25.57 -6.93
N GLY A 85 5.85 26.77 -6.35
CA GLY A 85 4.84 27.29 -5.42
C GLY A 85 3.47 27.48 -6.06
N ILE A 86 3.43 28.07 -7.27
CA ILE A 86 2.18 28.29 -8.01
C ILE A 86 1.55 26.94 -8.41
N LEU A 87 2.36 26.01 -8.92
CA LEU A 87 1.89 24.67 -9.31
C LEU A 87 1.35 23.89 -8.10
N ALA A 88 2.03 23.94 -6.96
CA ALA A 88 1.59 23.28 -5.73
C ALA A 88 0.25 23.83 -5.23
N ALA A 89 0.07 25.16 -5.26
CA ALA A 89 -1.15 25.81 -4.78
C ALA A 89 -2.42 25.36 -5.55
N VAL A 90 -2.31 25.14 -6.86
CA VAL A 90 -3.45 24.68 -7.68
C VAL A 90 -3.63 23.16 -7.63
N ALA A 91 -2.55 22.40 -7.51
CA ALA A 91 -2.60 20.93 -7.57
C ALA A 91 -3.13 20.29 -6.28
N VAL A 92 -2.73 20.78 -5.11
CA VAL A 92 -3.07 20.19 -3.80
C VAL A 92 -4.58 20.05 -3.54
N PRO A 93 -5.43 21.07 -3.73
CA PRO A 93 -6.86 20.94 -3.42
C PRO A 93 -7.57 19.90 -4.28
N LYS A 94 -7.12 19.67 -5.52
CA LYS A 94 -7.71 18.66 -6.40
C LYS A 94 -7.48 17.23 -5.90
N LEU A 95 -6.33 16.97 -5.27
CA LEU A 95 -5.98 15.63 -4.80
C LEU A 95 -6.93 15.12 -3.70
N PHE A 96 -7.38 16.00 -2.80
CA PHE A 96 -8.31 15.62 -1.73
C PHE A 96 -9.67 15.16 -2.27
N ASN A 97 -10.22 15.83 -3.29
CA ASN A 97 -11.50 15.45 -3.88
C ASN A 97 -11.44 14.10 -4.65
N VAL A 98 -10.30 13.82 -5.28
CA VAL A 98 -10.09 12.54 -6.00
C VAL A 98 -10.05 11.36 -5.03
N THR A 99 -9.47 11.54 -3.83
CA THR A 99 -9.43 10.43 -2.85
C THR A 99 -10.81 10.03 -2.34
N GLY A 100 -11.70 11.00 -2.08
CA GLY A 100 -13.07 10.71 -1.62
C GLY A 100 -13.92 10.01 -2.69
N THR A 101 -13.85 10.49 -3.93
CA THR A 101 -14.55 9.83 -5.05
C THR A 101 -14.00 8.43 -5.32
N ALA A 102 -12.68 8.22 -5.18
CA ALA A 102 -12.07 6.91 -5.31
C ALA A 102 -12.54 5.92 -4.22
N THR A 103 -12.69 6.37 -2.97
CA THR A 103 -13.22 5.50 -1.89
C THR A 103 -14.68 5.11 -2.15
N ASP A 104 -15.52 6.06 -2.56
CA ASP A 104 -16.94 5.81 -2.80
C ASP A 104 -17.14 4.88 -4.00
N ASN A 105 -16.38 5.08 -5.08
CA ASN A 105 -16.40 4.21 -6.26
C ASN A 105 -15.87 2.81 -5.92
N GLY A 106 -14.78 2.72 -5.15
CA GLY A 106 -14.26 1.44 -4.67
C GLY A 106 -15.27 0.67 -3.82
N LEU A 107 -16.02 1.38 -2.97
CA LEU A 107 -17.08 0.77 -2.18
C LEU A 107 -18.20 0.21 -3.05
N ARG A 108 -18.73 1.03 -3.97
CA ARG A 108 -19.81 0.61 -4.89
C ARG A 108 -19.41 -0.59 -5.74
N GLN A 109 -18.16 -0.64 -6.19
CA GLN A 109 -17.63 -1.78 -6.93
C GLN A 109 -17.59 -3.04 -6.06
N SER A 110 -17.04 -2.96 -4.84
CA SER A 110 -17.02 -4.10 -3.91
C SER A 110 -18.43 -4.59 -3.57
N LEU A 111 -19.37 -3.68 -3.30
CA LEU A 111 -20.78 -4.00 -3.06
C LEU A 111 -21.40 -4.73 -4.25
N SER A 112 -21.20 -4.23 -5.48
CA SER A 112 -21.73 -4.88 -6.69
C SER A 112 -21.18 -6.29 -6.87
N VAL A 113 -19.87 -6.50 -6.64
CA VAL A 113 -19.25 -7.81 -6.76
C VAL A 113 -19.87 -8.82 -5.78
N VAL A 114 -20.05 -8.43 -4.51
CA VAL A 114 -20.63 -9.33 -3.49
C VAL A 114 -22.13 -9.53 -3.70
N ARG A 115 -22.89 -8.48 -4.02
CA ARG A 115 -24.34 -8.58 -4.31
C ARG A 115 -24.61 -9.53 -5.48
N ASN A 116 -23.86 -9.40 -6.57
CA ASN A 116 -23.97 -10.32 -7.70
C ASN A 116 -23.65 -11.77 -7.31
N ALA A 117 -22.66 -11.99 -6.42
CA ALA A 117 -22.34 -13.32 -5.94
C ALA A 117 -23.45 -13.92 -5.06
N ILE A 118 -24.09 -13.10 -4.22
CA ILE A 118 -25.26 -13.50 -3.41
C ILE A 118 -26.42 -13.89 -4.31
N GLU A 119 -26.71 -13.11 -5.35
CA GLU A 119 -27.77 -13.40 -6.32
C GLU A 119 -27.51 -14.71 -7.08
N LEU A 120 -26.26 -14.93 -7.53
CA LEU A 120 -25.87 -16.18 -8.20
C LEU A 120 -25.95 -17.39 -7.27
N TYR A 121 -25.56 -17.23 -5.99
CA TYR A 121 -25.72 -18.27 -4.99
C TYR A 121 -27.21 -18.64 -4.82
N ALA A 122 -28.07 -17.64 -4.68
CA ALA A 122 -29.51 -17.86 -4.53
C ALA A 122 -30.13 -18.53 -5.77
N ALA A 123 -29.71 -18.12 -6.97
CA ALA A 123 -30.15 -18.74 -8.22
C ALA A 123 -29.79 -20.23 -8.30
N ASN A 124 -28.62 -20.62 -7.80
CA ASN A 124 -28.13 -21.99 -7.83
C ASN A 124 -28.68 -22.86 -6.68
N ASN A 125 -29.14 -22.25 -5.58
CA ASN A 125 -29.58 -22.92 -4.37
C ASN A 125 -31.10 -22.80 -4.14
N ASN A 126 -31.89 -22.91 -5.21
CA ASN A 126 -33.36 -22.89 -5.15
C ASN A 126 -33.94 -21.66 -4.41
N GLY A 127 -33.30 -20.50 -4.56
CA GLY A 127 -33.72 -19.25 -3.91
C GLY A 127 -33.28 -19.09 -2.45
N GLN A 128 -32.48 -20.02 -1.91
CA GLN A 128 -31.95 -19.89 -0.56
C GLN A 128 -30.80 -18.87 -0.51
N LEU A 129 -30.90 -17.91 0.41
CA LEU A 129 -29.88 -16.91 0.64
C LEU A 129 -28.70 -17.49 1.45
N PRO A 130 -27.46 -17.07 1.16
CA PRO A 130 -26.27 -17.50 1.90
C PRO A 130 -26.28 -16.91 3.32
N GLY A 131 -25.42 -17.43 4.20
CA GLY A 131 -25.17 -16.85 5.53
C GLY A 131 -26.18 -17.24 6.61
N GLN A 132 -26.92 -18.33 6.42
CA GLN A 132 -27.87 -18.83 7.43
C GLN A 132 -27.18 -19.24 8.74
N ALA A 133 -25.90 -19.63 8.67
CA ALA A 133 -25.08 -19.94 9.85
C ALA A 133 -24.65 -18.70 10.65
N GLN A 134 -24.88 -17.48 10.15
CA GLN A 134 -24.49 -16.21 10.76
C GLN A 134 -23.00 -16.12 11.13
N ASP A 135 -22.17 -16.84 10.38
CA ASP A 135 -20.72 -16.89 10.56
C ASP A 135 -20.03 -16.33 9.32
N SER A 136 -19.09 -15.41 9.55
CA SER A 136 -18.47 -14.66 8.45
C SER A 136 -17.55 -15.53 7.60
N ASP A 137 -16.93 -16.55 8.19
CA ASP A 137 -16.02 -17.45 7.46
C ASP A 137 -16.80 -18.50 6.67
N ALA A 138 -17.90 -19.01 7.22
CA ALA A 138 -18.84 -19.86 6.50
C ALA A 138 -19.44 -19.14 5.29
N PHE A 139 -19.90 -17.90 5.48
CA PHE A 139 -20.44 -17.08 4.39
C PHE A 139 -19.43 -16.82 3.27
N LYS A 140 -18.17 -16.51 3.62
CA LYS A 140 -17.10 -16.35 2.62
C LYS A 140 -16.84 -17.63 1.83
N LYS A 141 -16.91 -18.79 2.48
CA LYS A 141 -16.75 -20.10 1.82
C LYS A 141 -17.92 -20.42 0.90
N GLU A 142 -19.15 -20.09 1.31
CA GLU A 142 -20.36 -20.24 0.48
C GLU A 142 -20.28 -19.41 -0.79
N LEU A 143 -19.74 -18.19 -0.71
CA LEU A 143 -19.60 -17.29 -1.87
C LEU A 143 -18.31 -17.50 -2.68
N ALA A 144 -17.33 -18.24 -2.17
CA ALA A 144 -16.05 -18.45 -2.84
C ALA A 144 -16.16 -18.98 -4.29
N PRO A 145 -17.10 -19.89 -4.64
CA PRO A 145 -17.27 -20.34 -6.03
C PRO A 145 -17.80 -19.26 -6.98
N TYR A 146 -18.47 -18.24 -6.45
CA TYR A 146 -19.14 -17.18 -7.21
C TYR A 146 -18.28 -15.91 -7.32
N LEU A 147 -17.23 -15.80 -6.51
CA LEU A 147 -16.31 -14.67 -6.49
C LEU A 147 -15.03 -14.99 -7.28
N ARG A 148 -14.57 -14.01 -8.05
CA ARG A 148 -13.28 -14.09 -8.75
C ARG A 148 -12.17 -13.55 -7.84
N GLY A 149 -11.78 -14.33 -6.84
CA GLY A 149 -10.69 -14.01 -5.91
C GLY A 149 -11.09 -14.03 -4.44
N GLU A 150 -10.25 -13.43 -3.59
CA GLU A 150 -10.53 -13.30 -2.16
C GLU A 150 -11.70 -12.32 -1.90
N PHE A 151 -12.45 -12.55 -0.82
CA PHE A 151 -13.54 -11.67 -0.41
C PHE A 151 -13.03 -10.23 -0.18
N PRO A 152 -13.68 -9.21 -0.76
CA PRO A 152 -13.18 -7.84 -0.72
C PRO A 152 -13.19 -7.28 0.70
N LYS A 153 -12.18 -6.47 1.01
CA LYS A 153 -12.14 -5.67 2.24
C LYS A 153 -12.96 -4.39 2.06
N SER A 154 -13.64 -3.96 3.11
CA SER A 154 -14.37 -2.70 3.09
C SER A 154 -13.38 -1.52 2.98
N PRO A 155 -13.59 -0.58 2.05
CA PRO A 155 -12.76 0.62 1.95
C PRO A 155 -13.11 1.68 3.01
N VAL A 156 -14.26 1.54 3.67
CA VAL A 156 -14.84 2.52 4.61
C VAL A 156 -15.08 1.88 5.98
N GLY A 157 -15.23 2.70 7.03
CA GLY A 157 -15.39 2.22 8.40
C GLY A 157 -14.23 1.36 8.87
N THR A 158 -14.54 0.27 9.55
CA THR A 158 -13.57 -0.76 9.91
C THR A 158 -13.14 -1.50 8.64
N LYS A 159 -11.91 -1.23 8.16
CA LYS A 159 -11.37 -1.69 6.87
C LYS A 159 -11.01 -3.19 6.84
N ASP A 160 -11.92 -4.02 7.33
CA ASP A 160 -11.78 -5.47 7.39
C ASP A 160 -12.60 -6.15 6.28
N SER A 161 -12.52 -7.49 6.23
CA SER A 161 -13.39 -8.33 5.39
C SER A 161 -14.48 -9.03 6.21
N VAL A 162 -14.68 -8.65 7.47
CA VAL A 162 -15.64 -9.31 8.37
C VAL A 162 -17.05 -8.86 8.01
N VAL A 163 -17.97 -9.83 8.02
CA VAL A 163 -19.39 -9.61 7.75
C VAL A 163 -20.14 -9.81 9.05
N HIS A 164 -20.84 -8.77 9.50
CA HIS A 164 -21.80 -8.86 10.58
C HIS A 164 -23.18 -9.23 10.01
N PHE A 165 -23.88 -10.12 10.71
CA PHE A 165 -25.17 -10.65 10.28
C PHE A 165 -26.29 -10.02 11.08
N THR A 166 -27.33 -9.58 10.39
CA THR A 166 -28.56 -9.09 11.02
C THR A 166 -29.77 -9.86 10.52
N GLY A 167 -30.74 -10.07 11.41
CA GLY A 167 -32.01 -10.72 11.11
C GLY A 167 -33.21 -9.81 11.34
N VAL A 168 -32.97 -8.49 11.42
CA VAL A 168 -34.07 -7.52 11.48
C VAL A 168 -34.89 -7.64 10.20
N ALA A 169 -36.22 -7.67 10.32
CA ALA A 169 -37.08 -7.49 9.17
C ALA A 169 -36.83 -6.10 8.57
N GLU A 170 -36.98 -5.93 7.25
CA GLU A 170 -36.69 -4.70 6.48
C GLU A 170 -36.93 -3.40 7.26
N THR A 171 -35.90 -2.95 7.99
CA THR A 171 -35.85 -1.62 8.59
C THR A 171 -34.97 -0.76 7.72
N ASP A 172 -35.54 0.28 7.12
CA ASP A 172 -34.78 1.33 6.47
C ASP A 172 -34.52 2.47 7.45
N PRO A 173 -33.25 2.79 7.78
CA PRO A 173 -32.02 2.20 7.25
C PRO A 173 -31.48 1.04 8.14
N MET A 174 -30.61 0.18 7.57
CA MET A 174 -30.01 -0.95 8.30
C MET A 174 -29.17 -0.46 9.50
N PRO A 175 -29.18 -1.15 10.66
CA PRO A 175 -28.49 -0.70 11.86
C PRO A 175 -26.98 -0.97 11.75
N ALA A 176 -26.23 0.00 11.23
CA ALA A 176 -24.77 -0.03 11.24
C ALA A 176 -24.23 0.22 12.65
N ASP A 177 -23.19 -0.53 13.04
CA ASP A 177 -22.56 -0.49 14.37
C ASP A 177 -21.04 -0.24 14.32
N ASP A 178 -20.48 0.00 13.13
CA ASP A 178 -19.05 0.24 12.86
C ASP A 178 -18.09 -0.86 13.35
N THR A 179 -18.60 -2.00 13.82
CA THR A 179 -17.80 -3.04 14.48
C THR A 179 -17.11 -3.96 13.47
N SER A 180 -17.66 -4.07 12.27
CA SER A 180 -17.08 -4.80 11.14
C SER A 180 -17.11 -3.94 9.87
N GLY A 181 -16.54 -4.42 8.78
CA GLY A 181 -16.51 -3.72 7.50
C GLY A 181 -17.81 -3.85 6.72
N TRP A 182 -18.51 -4.99 6.85
CA TRP A 182 -19.69 -5.31 6.07
C TRP A 182 -20.87 -5.73 6.96
N LEU A 183 -22.08 -5.35 6.54
CA LEU A 183 -23.33 -5.74 7.18
C LEU A 183 -24.18 -6.49 6.16
N TYR A 184 -24.67 -7.66 6.56
CA TYR A 184 -25.49 -8.51 5.71
C TYR A 184 -26.77 -8.94 6.43
N ASN A 185 -27.90 -8.80 5.76
CA ASN A 185 -29.17 -9.34 6.23
C ASN A 185 -29.42 -10.71 5.61
N TYR A 186 -29.40 -11.77 6.43
CA TYR A 186 -29.59 -13.15 5.95
C TYR A 186 -31.06 -13.49 5.63
N ARG A 187 -32.01 -12.62 5.97
CA ARG A 187 -33.44 -12.78 5.64
C ARG A 187 -33.79 -12.17 4.29
N ASP A 188 -33.26 -10.97 4.03
CA ASP A 188 -33.63 -10.17 2.86
C ASP A 188 -32.54 -10.14 1.78
N GLY A 189 -31.34 -10.64 2.09
CA GLY A 189 -30.20 -10.69 1.16
C GLY A 189 -29.48 -9.34 0.97
N ARG A 190 -29.91 -8.29 1.69
CA ARG A 190 -29.31 -6.96 1.61
C ARG A 190 -27.88 -6.97 2.17
N PHE A 191 -26.93 -6.49 1.37
CA PHE A 191 -25.51 -6.37 1.73
C PHE A 191 -25.07 -4.92 1.62
N VAL A 192 -24.58 -4.34 2.71
CA VAL A 192 -24.18 -2.92 2.81
C VAL A 192 -22.86 -2.76 3.56
N ALA A 193 -22.23 -1.59 3.48
CA ALA A 193 -21.10 -1.27 4.35
C ALA A 193 -21.57 -1.11 5.79
N ASN A 194 -20.87 -1.72 6.74
CA ASN A 194 -21.16 -1.51 8.16
C ASN A 194 -20.43 -0.26 8.67
N CYS A 195 -20.84 0.90 8.16
CA CYS A 195 -20.24 2.15 8.58
C CYS A 195 -21.27 3.26 8.70
N THR A 196 -21.34 3.91 9.87
CA THR A 196 -22.24 5.04 10.15
C THR A 196 -21.77 6.35 9.53
N ALA A 197 -20.51 6.42 9.06
CA ALA A 197 -19.95 7.60 8.44
C ALA A 197 -20.64 7.95 7.11
N GLN A 198 -20.52 9.22 6.74
CA GLN A 198 -21.08 9.77 5.50
C GLN A 198 -20.12 9.64 4.32
N SER A 199 -20.70 9.54 3.12
CA SER A 199 -19.96 9.57 1.86
C SER A 199 -19.11 10.83 1.74
N LYS A 200 -17.91 10.67 1.16
CA LYS A 200 -17.02 11.82 0.91
C LYS A 200 -17.51 12.69 -0.24
N THR A 201 -18.29 12.13 -1.16
CA THR A 201 -18.85 12.83 -2.33
C THR A 201 -20.19 13.49 -2.00
N ASP A 202 -21.03 12.84 -1.19
CA ASP A 202 -22.33 13.37 -0.77
C ASP A 202 -22.53 13.17 0.75
N PRO A 203 -22.37 14.22 1.57
CA PRO A 203 -22.51 14.10 3.01
C PRO A 203 -23.95 13.89 3.48
N SER A 204 -24.96 13.99 2.61
CA SER A 204 -26.35 13.69 3.00
C SER A 204 -26.63 12.19 3.13
N VAL A 205 -25.77 11.35 2.53
CA VAL A 205 -25.95 9.89 2.48
C VAL A 205 -24.87 9.19 3.31
N ALA A 206 -25.29 8.24 4.13
CA ALA A 206 -24.39 7.41 4.91
C ALA A 206 -24.01 6.12 4.18
N TYR A 207 -22.82 5.56 4.46
CA TYR A 207 -22.30 4.40 3.72
C TYR A 207 -23.17 3.15 3.83
N TYR A 208 -23.87 2.97 4.94
CA TYR A 208 -24.79 1.86 5.16
C TYR A 208 -26.11 1.97 4.38
N GLN A 209 -26.33 3.08 3.67
CA GLN A 209 -27.51 3.31 2.81
C GLN A 209 -27.22 3.04 1.32
N PHE A 210 -25.96 2.74 0.95
CA PHE A 210 -25.58 2.38 -0.42
C PHE A 210 -26.00 0.96 -0.81
#